data_AF-A0A832J3Z2-F1
#
_entry.id   AF-A0A832J3Z2-F1
#
_cell.length_a   1.000
_cell.length_b   1.000
_cell.length_c   1.000
_cell.angle_alpha   90.00
_cell.angle_beta   90.00
_cell.angle_gamma   90.00
#
_symmetry.space_group_name_H-M   'P 1'
#
loop_
_entity.id
_entity.type
_entity.pdbx_description
1 polymer ?
#
loop_
_entity_poly.entity_id
_entity_poly.type
_entity_poly.pdbx_seq_one_letter_code
_entity_poly.pdbx_strand_id
1 'polypeptide(L)' 'MDIMETIKQQVEGAPVVLYMKGTPQFPMCGFSARVV' A
#
# COMPACT_ATOMS: atom_id res chain seq x y z
N MET A 1 -0.72 19.33 0.30
CA MET A 1 -1.78 18.34 0.56
C MET A 1 -1.43 17.66 1.86
N ASP A 2 -2.37 17.59 2.80
CA ASP A 2 -2.12 17.00 4.11
C ASP A 2 -1.95 15.47 4.01
N ILE A 3 -1.01 14.90 4.77
CA ILE A 3 -0.68 13.47 4.70
C ILE A 3 -1.85 12.62 5.20
N MET A 4 -2.56 13.09 6.24
CA MET A 4 -3.70 12.36 6.80
C MET A 4 -4.86 12.32 5.79
N GLU A 5 -5.08 13.41 5.06
CA GLU A 5 -6.09 13.45 4.00
C GLU A 5 -5.77 12.44 2.88
N THR A 6 -4.50 12.33 2.48
CA THR A 6 -4.08 11.38 1.44
C THR A 6 -4.30 9.92 1.88
N ILE A 7 -3.90 9.59 3.11
CA ILE A 7 -4.05 8.24 3.65
C ILE A 7 -5.54 7.89 3.80
N LYS A 8 -6.36 8.85 4.26
CA LYS A 8 -7.82 8.67 4.40
C LYS A 8 -8.47 8.30 3.06
N GLN A 9 -8.15 9.02 1.99
CA GLN A 9 -8.68 8.74 0.66
C GLN A 9 -8.27 7.36 0.15
N GLN A 10 -7.05 6.92 0.45
CA GLN A 10 -6.56 5.59 0.06
C GLN A 10 -7.33 4.47 0.76
N VAL A 11 -7.52 4.57 2.09
CA VAL A 11 -8.20 3.51 2.87
C VAL A 11 -9.70 3.44 2.62
N GLU A 12 -10.34 4.54 2.23
CA GLU A 12 -11.78 4.58 1.91
C GLU A 12 -12.09 4.14 0.46
N GLY A 13 -11.09 4.17 -0.44
CA GLY A 13 -11.29 3.95 -1.88
C GLY A 13 -11.42 2.48 -2.32
N ALA A 14 -11.08 1.51 -1.46
CA ALA A 14 -11.12 0.09 -1.79
C ALA A 14 -11.48 -0.74 -0.55
N PRO A 15 -12.15 -1.91 -0.71
CA PRO A 15 -12.48 -2.77 0.42
C PRO A 15 -11.24 -3.34 1.12
N VAL A 16 -10.09 -3.43 0.42
CA VAL A 16 -8.81 -3.89 0.96
C VAL A 16 -7.69 -3.06 0.34
N VAL A 17 -6.74 -2.63 1.17
CA VAL A 17 -5.57 -1.84 0.76
C VAL A 17 -4.31 -2.48 1.36
N LEU A 18 -3.24 -2.58 0.57
CA LEU A 18 -1.94 -3.06 1.00
C LEU A 18 -0.88 -1.96 0.86
N TYR A 19 -0.31 -1.54 1.99
CA TYR A 19 0.92 -0.75 2.00
C TYR A 19 2.14 -1.68 1.96
N MET A 20 2.96 -1.56 0.92
CA MET A 20 4.13 -2.42 0.73
C MET A 20 5.36 -1.65 0.27
N LYS A 21 6.55 -2.26 0.40
CA LYS A 21 7.79 -1.73 -0.16
C LYS A 21 7.97 -2.24 -1.59
N GLY A 22 7.87 -1.35 -2.57
CA GLY A 22 7.89 -1.70 -4.00
C GLY A 22 6.48 -1.82 -4.58
N THR A 23 6.36 -2.58 -5.67
CA THR A 23 5.07 -2.86 -6.32
C THR A 23 4.81 -4.38 -6.33
N PRO A 24 3.59 -4.83 -6.66
CA PRO A 24 3.31 -6.27 -6.77
C PRO A 24 4.20 -6.98 -7.79
N GLN A 25 4.56 -6.32 -8.91
CA GLN A 25 5.47 -6.89 -9.92
C GLN A 25 6.95 -6.85 -9.49
N PHE A 26 7.33 -5.87 -8.66
CA PHE A 26 8.71 -5.67 -8.22
C PHE A 26 8.76 -5.36 -6.70
N PRO A 27 8.59 -6.38 -5.83
CA PRO A 27 8.65 -6.19 -4.39
C PRO A 27 10.10 -5.96 -3.93
N MET A 28 10.28 -4.99 -3.03
CA MET A 28 11.61 -4.57 -2.56
C MET A 28 11.95 -5.03 -1.13
N CYS A 29 11.14 -5.89 -0.52
CA CYS A 29 11.37 -6.43 0.81
C CYS A 29 10.81 -7.86 0.90
N GLY A 30 11.54 -8.78 1.55
CA GLY A 30 11.14 -10.18 1.68
C GLY A 30 9.79 -10.38 2.38
N PHE A 31 9.41 -9.50 3.32
CA PHE A 31 8.07 -9.54 3.93
C PHE A 31 7.00 -9.13 2.93
N SER A 32 7.22 -8.05 2.18
CA SER A 32 6.28 -7.58 1.15
C SER A 32 6.13 -8.58 0.01
N ALA A 33 7.19 -9.30 -0.36
CA ALA A 33 7.16 -10.33 -1.41
C ALA A 33 6.36 -11.59 -1.01
N ARG A 34 6.20 -11.86 0.28
CA ARG A 34 5.40 -13.01 0.76
C ARG A 34 3.90 -12.73 0.83
N VAL A 35 3.52 -11.45 0.81
CA VAL A 35 2.12 -11.00 0.93
C VAL A 35 1.43 -10.99 -0.43
N VAL A 36 2.18 -10.77 -1.52
CA VAL A 36 1.67 -10.66 -2.89
C VAL A 36 1.74 -11.96 -3.68
#